data_AF-A0A2N4YW21-F1
#
_entry.id   AF-A0A2N4YW21-F1
#
_cell.length_a   1.000
_cell.length_b   1.000
_cell.length_c   1.000
_cell.angle_alpha   90.00
_cell.angle_beta   90.00
_cell.angle_gamma   90.00
#
_symmetry.space_group_name_H-M   'P 1'
#
loop_
_entity.id
_entity.type
_entity.pdbx_description
1 polymer ?
#
loop_
_entity_poly.entity_id
_entity_poly.type
_entity_poly.pdbx_seq_one_letter_code
_entity_poly.pdbx_strand_id
1 'polypeptide(L)'
;MQQQHKPHLLRGLNARHIRFIALGSAIGTGLFYGSASAIKAAGPAVLLAYLIGGAAVFMVMRALGEMAVRNPVSGSFGSYARQYLGPLAGFITGWTYTFEMVIVALADVTAFGIYMGLWYPD
;
A
#
# COMPACT_ATOMS: atom_id res chain seq x y z
N MET A 1 -32.86 -2.05 25.71
CA MET A 1 -31.57 -1.78 25.06
C MET A 1 -31.62 -2.38 23.67
N GLN A 2 -31.78 -1.55 22.62
CA GLN A 2 -31.87 -2.01 21.24
C GLN A 2 -30.49 -2.52 20.80
N GLN A 3 -30.37 -3.82 20.52
CA GLN A 3 -29.18 -4.40 19.93
C GLN A 3 -29.01 -3.82 18.53
N GLN A 4 -28.04 -2.92 18.35
CA GLN A 4 -27.62 -2.44 17.02
C GLN A 4 -27.17 -3.65 16.19
N HIS A 5 -28.00 -4.06 15.24
CA HIS A 5 -27.68 -5.04 14.22
C HIS A 5 -26.58 -4.42 13.33
N LYS A 6 -25.30 -4.71 13.61
CA LYS A 6 -24.21 -4.34 12.70
C LYS A 6 -24.46 -5.10 11.40
N PRO A 7 -24.62 -4.42 10.24
CA PRO A 7 -24.82 -5.11 8.98
C PRO A 7 -23.63 -6.05 8.74
N HIS A 8 -23.91 -7.35 8.66
CA HIS A 8 -22.89 -8.35 8.43
C HIS A 8 -22.50 -8.30 6.95
N LEU A 9 -21.27 -7.87 6.66
CA LEU A 9 -20.77 -7.85 5.28
C LEU A 9 -20.72 -9.28 4.73
N LEU A 10 -21.21 -9.47 3.50
CA LEU A 10 -21.12 -10.75 2.81
C LEU A 10 -19.69 -10.95 2.30
N ARG A 11 -19.07 -12.10 2.58
CA ARG A 11 -17.74 -12.46 2.03
C ARG A 11 -17.89 -12.91 0.57
N GLY A 12 -17.92 -11.95 -0.35
CA GLY A 12 -18.08 -12.19 -1.80
C GLY A 12 -16.82 -12.03 -2.66
N LEU A 13 -15.68 -11.64 -2.07
CA LEU A 13 -14.44 -11.43 -2.82
C LEU A 13 -13.78 -12.78 -3.18
N ASN A 14 -13.85 -13.13 -4.47
CA ASN A 14 -13.08 -14.24 -5.04
C ASN A 14 -11.58 -13.87 -5.09
N ALA A 15 -10.70 -14.88 -5.10
CA ALA A 15 -9.27 -14.74 -5.35
C ALA A 15 -8.94 -13.84 -6.55
N ARG A 16 -9.75 -13.88 -7.63
CA ARG A 16 -9.57 -12.97 -8.78
C ARG A 16 -9.73 -11.49 -8.37
N HIS A 17 -10.77 -11.16 -7.61
CA HIS A 17 -11.01 -9.79 -7.14
C HIS A 17 -9.88 -9.32 -6.22
N ILE A 18 -9.43 -10.20 -5.31
CA ILE A 18 -8.33 -9.90 -4.39
C ILE A 18 -7.03 -9.61 -5.15
N ARG A 19 -6.73 -10.40 -6.20
CA ARG A 19 -5.55 -10.18 -7.05
C ARG A 19 -5.64 -8.85 -7.81
N PHE A 20 -6.81 -8.49 -8.34
CA PHE A 20 -6.98 -7.19 -9.01
C PHE A 20 -6.86 -6.01 -8.07
N ILE A 21 -7.36 -6.12 -6.83
CA ILE A 21 -7.15 -5.10 -5.80
C ILE A 21 -5.65 -4.96 -5.52
N ALA A 22 -4.94 -6.07 -5.31
CA ALA A 22 -3.50 -6.03 -5.04
C ALA A 22 -2.69 -5.44 -6.21
N LEU A 23 -2.99 -5.83 -7.46
CA LEU A 23 -2.33 -5.28 -8.64
C LEU A 23 -2.63 -3.80 -8.84
N GLY A 24 -3.89 -3.39 -8.67
CA GLY A 24 -4.31 -1.99 -8.77
C GLY A 24 -3.66 -1.11 -7.71
N SER A 25 -3.43 -1.62 -6.50
CA SER A 25 -2.72 -0.89 -5.44
C SER A 25 -1.20 -0.90 -5.63
N ALA A 26 -0.62 -1.94 -6.23
CA ALA A 26 0.83 -2.02 -6.45
C ALA A 26 1.30 -1.17 -7.64
N ILE A 27 0.47 -1.03 -8.67
CA ILE A 27 0.76 -0.23 -9.87
C ILE A 27 0.22 1.18 -9.65
N GLY A 28 1.11 2.10 -9.29
CA GLY A 28 0.73 3.49 -9.00
C GLY A 28 1.75 4.51 -9.48
N THR A 29 1.63 5.72 -8.96
CA THR A 29 2.49 6.86 -9.29
C THR A 29 3.97 6.62 -9.05
N GLY A 30 4.34 5.81 -8.05
CA GLY A 30 5.72 5.42 -7.82
C GLY A 30 6.37 4.73 -9.03
N LEU A 31 5.64 3.85 -9.73
CA LEU A 31 6.16 3.13 -10.89
C LEU A 31 6.21 4.00 -12.15
N PHE A 32 5.30 4.96 -12.32
CA PHE A 32 5.26 5.79 -13.53
C PHE A 32 5.98 7.13 -13.35
N TYR A 33 5.59 7.91 -12.36
CA TYR A 33 6.14 9.23 -12.08
C TYR A 33 7.50 9.11 -11.35
N GLY A 34 7.58 8.23 -10.34
CA GLY A 34 8.80 8.01 -9.57
C GLY A 34 9.93 7.34 -10.36
N SER A 35 9.61 6.45 -11.29
CA SER A 35 10.66 5.77 -12.09
C SER A 35 11.45 6.74 -12.95
N ALA A 36 10.85 7.80 -13.49
CA ALA A 36 11.58 8.75 -14.33
C ALA A 36 12.73 9.42 -13.56
N SER A 37 12.49 9.82 -12.30
CA SER A 37 13.54 10.42 -11.47
C SER A 37 14.57 9.39 -11.01
N ALA A 38 14.13 8.17 -10.66
CA ALA A 38 15.03 7.08 -10.28
C ALA A 38 15.95 6.66 -11.44
N ILE A 39 15.42 6.53 -12.65
CA ILE A 39 16.18 6.25 -13.87
C ILE A 39 17.15 7.40 -14.16
N LYS A 40 16.71 8.66 -14.04
CA LYS A 40 17.59 9.82 -14.26
C LYS A 40 18.76 9.85 -13.27
N ALA A 41 18.53 9.44 -12.03
CA ALA A 41 19.56 9.42 -10.98
C ALA A 41 20.52 8.23 -11.08
N ALA A 42 20.01 7.02 -11.32
CA ALA A 42 20.79 5.78 -11.28
C ALA A 42 21.19 5.25 -12.67
N GLY A 43 20.61 5.77 -13.76
CA GLY A 43 20.79 5.25 -15.11
C GLY A 43 20.38 3.77 -15.20
N PRO A 44 21.09 2.93 -15.99
CA PRO A 44 20.80 1.50 -16.09
C PRO A 44 20.86 0.74 -14.76
N ALA A 45 21.60 1.25 -13.77
CA ALA A 45 21.72 0.63 -12.45
C ALA A 45 20.43 0.69 -11.62
N VAL A 46 19.42 1.45 -12.06
CA VAL A 46 18.07 1.48 -11.45
C VAL A 46 17.46 0.08 -11.34
N LEU A 47 17.77 -0.82 -12.28
CA LEU A 47 17.30 -2.20 -12.24
C LEU A 47 17.83 -2.95 -11.02
N LEU A 48 19.10 -2.73 -10.67
CA LEU A 48 19.69 -3.31 -9.45
C LEU A 48 19.04 -2.72 -8.20
N ALA A 49 18.80 -1.40 -8.18
CA ALA A 49 18.11 -0.74 -7.08
C ALA A 49 16.70 -1.32 -6.87
N TYR A 50 15.94 -1.55 -7.95
CA TYR A 50 14.62 -2.18 -7.87
C TYR A 50 14.66 -3.66 -7.51
N LEU A 51 15.66 -4.41 -7.94
CA LEU A 51 15.82 -5.80 -7.51
C LEU A 51 16.10 -5.89 -6.01
N ILE A 52 17.01 -5.07 -5.49
CA ILE A 52 17.38 -5.08 -4.07
C ILE A 52 16.21 -4.55 -3.22
N GLY A 53 15.62 -3.41 -3.59
CA GLY A 53 14.47 -2.84 -2.89
C GLY A 53 13.26 -3.77 -2.95
N GLY A 54 12.99 -4.33 -4.13
CA GLY A 54 11.91 -5.30 -4.34
C GLY A 54 12.10 -6.58 -3.54
N ALA A 55 13.32 -7.09 -3.42
CA ALA A 55 13.62 -8.24 -2.57
C ALA A 55 13.33 -7.93 -1.09
N ALA A 56 13.72 -6.75 -0.60
CA ALA A 56 13.42 -6.33 0.77
C ALA A 56 11.90 -6.24 1.02
N VAL A 57 11.16 -5.59 0.12
CA VAL A 57 9.69 -5.48 0.20
C VAL A 57 9.03 -6.85 0.12
N PHE A 58 9.52 -7.75 -0.74
CA PHE A 58 9.02 -9.11 -0.88
C PHE A 58 9.14 -9.88 0.44
N MET A 59 10.28 -9.79 1.13
CA MET A 59 10.47 -10.45 2.42
C MET A 59 9.47 -9.96 3.48
N VAL A 60 9.27 -8.64 3.56
CA VAL A 60 8.29 -8.03 4.47
C VAL A 60 6.87 -8.49 4.13
N MET A 61 6.49 -8.45 2.86
CA MET A 61 5.16 -8.87 2.41
C MET A 61 4.92 -10.36 2.65
N ARG A 62 5.96 -11.19 2.48
CA ARG A 62 5.87 -12.64 2.73
C ARG A 62 5.61 -12.93 4.21
N ALA A 63 6.29 -12.23 5.12
CA ALA A 63 6.06 -12.35 6.56
C ALA A 63 4.67 -11.82 6.95
N LEU A 64 4.24 -10.69 6.39
CA LEU A 64 2.91 -10.12 6.61
C LEU A 64 1.80 -11.06 6.12
N GLY A 65 2.01 -11.73 4.98
CA GLY A 65 1.09 -12.73 4.44
C GLY A 65 0.89 -13.92 5.39
N GLU A 66 1.95 -14.40 6.05
CA GLU A 66 1.80 -15.47 7.05
C GLU A 66 0.98 -15.03 8.25
N MET A 67 1.21 -13.81 8.73
CA MET A 67 0.41 -13.23 9.81
C MET A 67 -1.06 -13.08 9.40
N ALA A 68 -1.33 -12.66 8.15
CA ALA A 68 -2.68 -12.49 7.62
C ALA A 68 -3.45 -13.81 7.45
N VAL A 69 -2.77 -14.89 7.09
CA VAL A 69 -3.40 -16.22 7.02
C VAL A 69 -3.65 -16.78 8.42
N ARG A 70 -2.72 -16.57 9.36
CA ARG A 70 -2.86 -17.06 10.74
C ARG A 70 -3.92 -16.31 11.53
N ASN A 71 -3.98 -14.98 11.40
CA ASN A 71 -4.90 -14.11 12.13
C ASN A 71 -5.64 -13.18 11.16
N PRO A 72 -6.70 -13.65 10.48
CA PRO A 72 -7.38 -12.89 9.44
C PRO A 72 -8.26 -11.77 10.03
N VAL A 73 -7.64 -10.63 10.31
CA VAL A 73 -8.30 -9.42 10.82
C VAL A 73 -8.26 -8.29 9.79
N SER A 74 -9.31 -7.47 9.73
CA SER A 74 -9.39 -6.34 8.79
C SER A 74 -8.38 -5.23 9.08
N GLY A 75 -7.88 -5.12 10.31
CA GLY A 75 -6.92 -4.09 10.70
C GLY A 75 -5.46 -4.36 10.30
N SER A 76 -5.15 -5.55 9.75
CA SER A 76 -3.84 -5.90 9.15
C SER A 76 -2.64 -5.55 10.06
N PHE A 77 -1.58 -4.95 9.50
CA PHE A 77 -0.31 -4.64 10.16
C PHE A 77 -0.46 -3.77 11.43
N GLY A 78 -1.43 -2.84 11.47
CA GLY A 78 -1.69 -2.04 12.68
C GLY A 78 -2.21 -2.89 13.83
N SER A 79 -3.09 -3.85 13.52
CA SER A 79 -3.56 -4.84 14.50
C SER A 79 -2.45 -5.83 14.90
N TYR A 80 -1.60 -6.26 13.96
CA TYR A 80 -0.47 -7.14 14.29
C TYR A 80 0.56 -6.43 15.16
N ALA A 81 0.92 -5.18 14.86
CA ALA A 81 1.80 -4.38 15.70
C ALA A 81 1.22 -4.21 17.10
N ARG A 82 -0.09 -3.95 17.22
CA ARG A 82 -0.75 -3.87 18.52
C ARG A 82 -0.68 -5.18 19.30
N GLN A 83 -0.89 -6.31 18.63
CA GLN A 83 -0.96 -7.63 19.26
C GLN A 83 0.42 -8.14 19.67
N TYR A 84 1.45 -7.96 18.85
CA TYR A 84 2.78 -8.53 19.06
C TYR A 84 3.79 -7.58 19.70
N LEU A 85 3.61 -6.26 19.53
CA LEU A 85 4.55 -5.22 20.03
C LEU A 85 3.91 -4.29 21.07
N GLY A 86 2.59 -4.40 21.28
CA GLY A 86 1.85 -3.69 22.31
C GLY A 86 1.08 -2.45 21.82
N PRO A 87 0.28 -1.83 22.70
CA PRO A 87 -0.68 -0.78 22.33
C PRO A 87 -0.04 0.45 21.67
N LEU A 88 1.12 0.88 22.17
CA LEU A 88 1.86 2.03 21.65
C LEU A 88 2.32 1.79 20.20
N ALA A 89 2.91 0.62 19.93
CA ALA A 89 3.36 0.26 18.59
C ALA A 89 2.20 0.26 17.59
N GLY A 90 1.06 -0.36 17.97
CA GLY A 90 -0.15 -0.31 17.15
C GLY A 90 -0.67 1.10 16.87
N PHE A 91 -0.63 1.99 17.88
CA PHE A 91 -1.04 3.39 17.73
C PHE A 91 -0.11 4.15 16.78
N ILE A 92 1.20 4.06 16.98
CA ILE A 92 2.21 4.72 16.13
C ILE A 92 2.08 4.22 14.70
N THR A 93 2.07 2.90 14.49
CA THR A 93 1.94 2.31 13.16
C THR A 93 0.65 2.75 12.45
N GLY A 94 -0.48 2.81 13.17
CA GLY A 94 -1.75 3.27 12.61
C GLY A 94 -1.72 4.74 12.17
N TRP A 95 -1.11 5.63 12.97
CA TRP A 95 -0.97 7.04 12.62
C TRP A 95 0.05 7.26 11.51
N THR A 96 1.21 6.59 11.55
CA THR A 96 2.20 6.64 10.48
C THR A 96 1.59 6.22 9.15
N TYR A 97 0.78 5.17 9.14
CA TYR A 97 0.06 4.75 7.93
C TYR A 97 -0.97 5.78 7.46
N THR A 98 -1.73 6.38 8.38
CA THR A 98 -2.68 7.44 8.03
C THR A 98 -1.97 8.62 7.35
N PHE A 99 -0.84 9.07 7.90
CA PHE A 99 -0.06 10.16 7.30
C PHE A 99 0.59 9.76 5.97
N GLU A 100 1.08 8.52 5.87
CA GLU A 100 1.63 7.99 4.62
C GLU A 100 0.56 7.97 3.52
N MET A 101 -0.66 7.52 3.81
CA MET A 101 -1.79 7.57 2.86
C MET A 101 -2.15 8.99 2.44
N VAL A 102 -2.05 9.99 3.34
CA VAL A 102 -2.24 11.40 2.97
C VAL A 102 -1.16 11.86 1.99
N ILE A 103 0.10 11.52 2.25
CA ILE A 103 1.22 11.87 1.36
C ILE A 103 1.06 11.18 0.00
N VAL A 104 0.68 9.90 -0.02
CA VAL A 104 0.40 9.15 -1.27
C VAL A 104 -0.72 9.82 -2.06
N ALA A 105 -1.81 10.23 -1.42
CA ALA A 105 -2.90 10.93 -2.09
C ALA A 105 -2.43 12.26 -2.74
N LEU A 106 -1.57 13.02 -2.05
CA LEU A 106 -0.98 14.24 -2.63
C LEU A 106 -0.05 13.94 -3.82
N ALA A 107 0.75 12.88 -3.72
CA ALA A 107 1.59 12.42 -4.83
C ALA A 107 0.76 11.99 -6.05
N ASP A 108 -0.37 11.32 -5.82
CA ASP A 108 -1.31 10.89 -6.85
C ASP A 108 -1.95 12.07 -7.57
N VAL A 109 -2.42 13.09 -6.84
CA VAL A 109 -2.97 14.32 -7.42
C VAL A 109 -1.90 15.08 -8.21
N THR A 110 -0.67 15.13 -7.71
CA THR A 110 0.44 15.81 -8.40
C THR A 110 0.78 15.11 -9.72
N ALA A 111 0.91 13.79 -9.71
CA ALA A 111 1.18 13.02 -10.93
C ALA A 111 0.02 13.15 -11.94
N PHE A 112 -1.23 13.13 -11.46
CA PHE A 112 -2.39 13.37 -12.31
C PHE A 112 -2.31 14.74 -13.00
N GLY A 113 -1.99 15.81 -12.26
CA GLY A 113 -1.83 17.15 -12.84
C GLY A 113 -0.74 17.21 -13.92
N ILE A 114 0.40 16.56 -13.67
CA ILE A 114 1.51 16.50 -14.64
C ILE A 114 1.10 15.74 -15.90
N TYR A 115 0.43 14.60 -15.74
CA TYR A 115 -0.04 13.82 -16.89
C TYR A 115 -1.11 14.55 -17.68
N MET A 116 -2.05 15.24 -17.02
CA MET A 116 -3.05 16.06 -17.71
C MET A 116 -2.42 17.14 -18.59
N GLY A 117 -1.31 17.74 -18.18
CA GLY A 117 -0.55 18.70 -18.99
C GLY A 117 0.01 18.13 -20.30
N LEU A 118 0.10 16.81 -20.45
CA LEU A 118 0.47 16.17 -21.72
C LEU A 118 -0.65 16.30 -22.77
N TRP A 119 -1.91 16.22 -22.33
CA TRP A 119 -3.09 16.29 -23.22
C TRP A 119 -3.73 17.67 -23.27
N TYR A 120 -3.57 18.47 -22.22
CA TYR A 120 -4.07 19.84 -22.10
C TYR A 120 -2.93 20.77 -21.67
N PRO A 121 -2.01 21.12 -22.60
CA PRO A 121 -0.83 21.94 -22.31
C PRO A 121 -1.11 23.44 -22.12
N ASP A 122 -2.33 23.90 -22.42
CA ASP A 122 -2.78 25.30 -22.35
C ASP A 122 -3.47 25.66 -21.03
#